data_AF-T0ZLK9-F1
#
_entry.id   AF-T0ZLK9-F1
#
_cell.length_a   1.000
_cell.length_b   1.000
_cell.length_c   1.000
_cell.angle_alpha   90.00
_cell.angle_beta   90.00
_cell.angle_gamma   90.00
#
_symmetry.space_group_name_H-M   'P 1'
#
loop_
_entity.id
_entity.type
_entity.pdbx_description
1 polymer ?
#
loop_
_entity_poly.entity_id
_entity_poly.type
_entity_poly.pdbx_seq_one_letter_code
_entity_poly.pdbx_strand_id
1 'polypeptide(L)'
;MVVIGAIAGSIFDRRAERTAKPEATRQLGVLLASGMIVGESLIGVALAALVVFSGKSAPLALVGASFAHAAVWIGGASFVLVMYAMYAWLFKLGRRATG
;
A
#
# COMPACT_ATOMS: atom_id res chain seq x y z
N MET A 1 -8.32 11.21 1.32
CA MET A 1 -7.39 10.13 1.73
C MET A 1 -6.97 10.19 3.19
N VAL A 2 -6.87 11.38 3.81
CA VAL A 2 -6.47 11.55 5.23
C VAL A 2 -7.43 10.87 6.23
N VAL A 3 -8.75 10.98 6.05
CA VAL A 3 -9.74 10.39 6.98
C VAL A 3 -9.74 8.85 6.93
N ILE A 4 -9.61 8.27 5.72
CA ILE A 4 -9.53 6.82 5.54
C ILE A 4 -8.19 6.29 6.11
N GLY A 5 -7.10 7.03 5.91
CA GLY A 5 -5.80 6.74 6.53
C GLY A 5 -5.84 6.81 8.05
N ALA A 6 -6.57 7.77 8.64
CA ALA A 6 -6.73 7.89 10.09
C ALA A 6 -7.54 6.73 10.69
N ILE A 7 -8.61 6.28 10.01
CA ILE A 7 -9.40 5.13 10.45
C ILE A 7 -8.57 3.84 10.35
N ALA A 8 -7.87 3.62 9.24
CA ALA A 8 -6.97 2.47 9.06
C ALA A 8 -5.83 2.48 10.09
N GLY A 9 -5.25 3.65 10.38
CA GLY A 9 -4.26 3.85 11.44
C GLY A 9 -4.80 3.50 12.82
N SER A 10 -6.04 3.91 13.16
CA SER A 10 -6.66 3.59 14.46
C SER A 10 -6.93 2.10 14.66
N ILE A 11 -7.27 1.38 13.57
CA ILE A 11 -7.48 -0.07 13.60
C ILE A 11 -6.14 -0.80 13.72
N PHE A 12 -5.09 -0.27 13.11
CA PHE A 12 -3.74 -0.80 13.20
C PHE A 12 -3.16 -0.62 14.60
N ASP A 13 -3.27 0.56 15.21
CA ASP A 13 -2.82 0.86 16.57
C ASP A 13 -3.48 -0.07 17.60
N ARG A 14 -4.81 -0.23 17.52
CA ARG A 14 -5.57 -1.16 18.38
C ARG A 14 -5.14 -2.62 18.22
N ARG A 15 -4.55 -2.99 17.07
CA ARG A 15 -4.07 -4.36 16.80
C ARG A 15 -2.61 -4.53 17.24
N ALA A 16 -1.80 -3.49 17.12
CA ALA A 16 -0.40 -3.48 17.55
C ALA A 16 -0.27 -3.65 19.07
N GLU A 17 -1.18 -3.04 19.86
CA GLU A 17 -1.26 -3.22 21.32
C GLU A 17 -1.48 -4.67 21.78
N ARG A 18 -1.95 -5.56 20.89
CA ARG A 18 -2.24 -6.97 21.21
C ARG A 18 -1.12 -7.93 20.79
N THR A 19 0.06 -7.44 20.43
CA THR A 19 1.15 -8.29 19.91
C THR A 19 2.19 -8.61 20.98
N ALA A 20 2.69 -9.85 20.99
CA ALA A 20 3.56 -10.40 22.03
C ALA A 20 4.98 -9.77 22.11
N LYS A 21 5.44 -9.02 21.09
CA LYS A 21 6.74 -8.31 21.06
C LYS A 21 6.61 -6.93 20.40
N PRO A 22 6.26 -5.88 21.16
CA PRO A 22 5.89 -4.57 20.60
C PRO A 22 7.01 -3.86 19.81
N GLU A 23 8.28 -3.99 20.22
CA GLU A 23 9.41 -3.34 19.51
C GLU A 23 9.66 -3.90 18.11
N ALA A 24 9.69 -5.24 17.96
CA ALA A 24 9.93 -5.87 16.66
C ALA A 24 8.79 -5.58 15.67
N THR A 25 7.53 -5.57 16.15
CA THR A 25 6.38 -5.19 15.34
C THR A 25 6.43 -3.72 14.92
N ARG A 26 6.89 -2.82 15.81
CA ARG A 26 7.07 -1.40 15.50
C ARG A 26 8.12 -1.19 14.40
N GLN A 27 9.26 -1.87 14.47
CA GLN A 27 10.31 -1.78 13.45
C GLN A 27 9.82 -2.29 12.07
N LEU A 28 9.10 -3.41 12.04
CA LEU A 28 8.49 -3.92 10.80
C LEU A 28 7.45 -2.94 10.24
N GLY A 29 6.69 -2.27 11.11
CA GLY A 29 5.75 -1.22 10.71
C GLY A 29 6.44 -0.01 10.09
N VAL A 30 7.56 0.44 10.66
CA VAL A 30 8.37 1.54 10.10
C VAL A 30 8.99 1.13 8.76
N LEU A 31 9.51 -0.09 8.64
CA LEU A 31 10.08 -0.61 7.39
C LEU A 31 9.01 -0.69 6.29
N LEU A 32 7.80 -1.14 6.63
CA LEU A 32 6.70 -1.18 5.68
C LEU A 32 6.29 0.24 5.26
N ALA A 33 6.17 1.17 6.21
CA ALA A 33 5.80 2.55 5.91
C ALA A 33 6.84 3.24 5.00
N SER A 34 8.14 3.12 5.32
CA SER A 34 9.20 3.68 4.48
C SER A 34 9.28 3.00 3.11
N GLY A 35 9.10 1.68 3.06
CA GLY A 35 9.00 0.93 1.82
C GLY A 35 7.83 1.36 0.94
N MET A 36 6.67 1.66 1.51
CA MET A 36 5.50 2.17 0.78
C MET A 36 5.71 3.58 0.22
N ILE A 37 6.35 4.47 1.00
CA ILE A 37 6.66 5.84 0.56
C ILE A 37 7.62 5.81 -0.63
N VAL A 38 8.72 5.05 -0.51
CA VAL A 38 9.71 4.92 -1.60
C VAL A 38 9.13 4.17 -2.79
N GLY A 39 8.32 3.13 -2.53
CA GLY A 39 7.70 2.30 -3.56
C GLY A 39 6.76 3.08 -4.48
N GLU A 40 5.91 3.96 -3.92
CA GLU A 40 5.03 4.82 -4.72
C GLU A 40 5.85 5.71 -5.67
N SER A 41 6.91 6.32 -5.14
CA SER A 41 7.79 7.20 -5.91
C SER A 41 8.51 6.45 -7.01
N LEU A 42 9.00 5.23 -6.74
CA LEU A 42 9.67 4.38 -7.72
C LEU A 42 8.73 3.98 -8.86
N ILE A 43 7.47 3.63 -8.55
CA ILE A 43 6.47 3.36 -9.59
C ILE A 43 6.19 4.60 -10.42
N GLY A 44 6.08 5.78 -9.79
CA GLY A 44 5.93 7.05 -10.51
C GLY A 44 7.08 7.32 -11.49
N VAL A 45 8.33 7.09 -11.06
CA VAL A 45 9.52 7.23 -11.92
C VAL A 45 9.51 6.22 -13.07
N ALA A 46 9.17 4.96 -12.80
CA ALA A 46 9.07 3.93 -13.83
C ALA A 46 8.00 4.26 -14.88
N LEU A 47 6.84 4.75 -14.44
CA LEU A 47 5.77 5.21 -15.33
C LEU A 47 6.20 6.43 -16.15
N ALA A 48 6.89 7.39 -15.55
CA ALA A 48 7.41 8.56 -16.26
C ALA A 48 8.42 8.15 -17.34
N ALA A 49 9.34 7.22 -17.03
CA ALA A 49 10.25 6.67 -18.02
C ALA A 49 9.49 6.01 -19.18
N LEU A 50 8.46 5.19 -18.87
CA LEU A 50 7.63 4.55 -19.88
C LEU A 50 6.90 5.56 -20.78
N VAL A 51 6.37 6.65 -20.21
CA VAL A 51 5.72 7.73 -20.97
C VAL A 51 6.70 8.38 -21.94
N VAL A 52 7.92 8.70 -21.48
CA VAL A 52 8.97 9.32 -22.31
C VAL A 52 9.40 8.38 -23.44
N PHE A 53 9.68 7.11 -23.15
CA PHE A 53 10.10 6.15 -24.17
C PHE A 53 8.99 5.77 -25.15
N SER A 54 7.74 5.67 -24.69
CA SER A 54 6.61 5.30 -25.56
C SER A 54 6.11 6.47 -26.40
N GLY A 55 6.40 7.73 -26.03
CA GLY A 55 5.83 8.93 -26.65
C GLY A 55 4.30 9.06 -26.48
N LYS A 56 3.68 8.20 -25.66
CA LYS A 56 2.24 8.18 -25.38
C LYS A 56 2.02 8.66 -23.95
N SER A 57 1.07 9.57 -23.77
CA SER A 57 0.71 10.11 -22.45
C SER A 57 0.09 9.07 -21.52
N ALA A 58 -0.52 8.02 -22.07
CA ALA A 58 -1.09 6.90 -21.30
C ALA A 58 -0.66 5.55 -21.90
N PRO A 59 0.59 5.11 -21.68
CA PRO A 59 1.14 3.92 -22.32
C PRO A 59 0.49 2.61 -21.82
N LEU A 60 -0.09 2.63 -20.61
CA LEU A 60 -0.78 1.50 -19.98
C LEU A 60 -2.32 1.63 -20.06
N ALA A 61 -2.85 2.53 -20.89
CA ALA A 61 -4.30 2.64 -21.08
C ALA A 61 -4.82 1.43 -21.85
N LEU A 62 -5.35 0.45 -21.10
CA LEU A 62 -5.96 -0.77 -21.64
C LEU A 62 -7.48 -0.64 -21.83
N VAL A 63 -8.10 0.32 -21.15
CA VAL A 63 -9.56 0.54 -21.12
C VAL A 63 -9.88 1.98 -21.52
N GLY A 64 -11.04 2.16 -22.17
CA GLY A 64 -11.49 3.46 -22.67
C GLY A 64 -11.93 4.44 -21.57
N ALA A 65 -12.13 5.70 -21.96
CA ALA A 65 -12.43 6.81 -21.04
C ALA A 65 -13.69 6.61 -20.18
N SER A 66 -14.65 5.81 -20.64
CA SER A 66 -15.86 5.44 -19.87
C SER A 66 -15.53 4.73 -18.55
N PHE A 67 -14.35 4.11 -18.44
CA PHE A 67 -13.90 3.40 -17.25
C PHE A 67 -13.22 4.31 -16.22
N ALA A 68 -12.95 5.58 -16.53
CA ALA A 68 -12.19 6.48 -15.66
C ALA A 68 -12.80 6.60 -14.25
N HIS A 69 -14.13 6.73 -14.16
CA HIS A 69 -14.82 6.79 -12.86
C HIS A 69 -14.69 5.49 -12.06
N ALA A 70 -14.88 4.34 -12.70
CA ALA A 70 -14.73 3.03 -12.04
C ALA A 70 -13.27 2.78 -11.63
N ALA A 71 -12.31 3.20 -12.45
CA ALA A 71 -10.88 3.03 -12.21
C ALA A 71 -10.43 3.73 -10.92
N VAL A 72 -10.93 4.93 -10.62
CA VAL A 72 -10.61 5.65 -9.37
C VAL A 72 -11.06 4.86 -8.15
N TRP A 73 -12.28 4.33 -8.17
CA TRP A 73 -12.82 3.55 -7.06
C TRP A 73 -12.13 2.20 -6.91
N ILE A 74 -11.92 1.49 -8.01
CA ILE A 74 -11.27 0.17 -8.01
C ILE A 74 -9.80 0.31 -7.59
N GLY A 75 -9.07 1.29 -8.13
CA GLY A 75 -7.69 1.58 -7.76
C GLY A 75 -7.54 1.94 -6.28
N GLY A 76 -8.42 2.82 -5.77
CA GLY A 76 -8.44 3.16 -4.35
C GLY A 76 -8.74 1.96 -3.45
N ALA A 77 -9.76 1.16 -3.79
CA ALA A 77 -10.16 -0.01 -3.01
C ALA A 77 -9.07 -1.10 -3.00
N SER A 78 -8.48 -1.38 -4.17
CA SER A 78 -7.39 -2.36 -4.30
C SER A 78 -6.13 -1.93 -3.55
N PHE A 79 -5.75 -0.65 -3.59
CA PHE A 79 -4.64 -0.13 -2.80
C PHE A 79 -4.83 -0.38 -1.29
N VAL A 80 -6.01 -0.02 -0.75
CA VAL A 80 -6.34 -0.23 0.66
C VAL A 80 -6.33 -1.73 1.02
N LEU A 81 -6.88 -2.58 0.14
CA LEU A 81 -6.95 -4.01 0.36
C LEU A 81 -5.56 -4.67 0.38
N VAL A 82 -4.68 -4.31 -0.55
CA VAL A 82 -3.30 -4.80 -0.58
C VAL A 82 -2.53 -4.34 0.66
N MET A 83 -2.68 -3.06 1.05
CA MET A 83 -2.03 -2.52 2.24
C MET A 83 -2.47 -3.27 3.50
N TYR A 84 -3.77 -3.51 3.66
CA TYR A 84 -4.32 -4.31 4.75
C TYR A 84 -3.78 -5.75 4.74
N ALA A 85 -3.74 -6.38 3.57
CA ALA A 85 -3.22 -7.74 3.41
C ALA A 85 -1.73 -7.84 3.80
N MET A 86 -0.89 -6.88 3.40
CA MET A 86 0.52 -6.83 3.78
C MET A 86 0.70 -6.69 5.29
N TYR A 87 -0.04 -5.77 5.93
CA TYR A 87 0.00 -5.61 7.38
C TYR A 87 -0.47 -6.88 8.11
N ALA A 88 -1.56 -7.50 7.66
CA ALA A 88 -2.05 -8.76 8.21
C ALA A 88 -1.03 -9.91 8.05
N TRP A 89 -0.32 -9.95 6.92
CA TRP A 89 0.72 -10.94 6.65
C TRP A 89 1.95 -10.74 7.56
N LEU A 90 2.40 -9.50 7.75
CA LEU A 90 3.48 -9.16 8.67
C LEU A 90 3.15 -9.55 10.12
N PHE A 91 1.92 -9.28 10.58
CA PHE A 91 1.47 -9.75 11.89
C PHE A 91 1.48 -11.27 12.02
N LYS A 92 1.11 -12.00 10.96
CA LYS A 92 1.14 -13.47 10.93
C LYS A 92 2.58 -14.01 10.97
N LEU A 93 3.52 -13.36 10.28
CA LEU A 93 4.95 -13.69 10.30
C LEU A 93 5.57 -13.46 11.69
N GLY A 94 5.29 -12.31 12.32
CA GLY A 94 5.78 -12.01 13.68
C GLY A 94 5.34 -13.04 14.73
N ARG A 95 4.13 -13.62 14.56
CA ARG A 95 3.61 -14.70 15.40
C ARG A 95 4.21 -16.09 15.12
N ARG A 96 4.75 -16.33 13.91
CA ARG A 96 5.36 -17.61 13.53
C ARG A 96 6.83 -17.71 13.93
N ALA A 97 7.55 -16.60 13.95
CA ALA A 97 8.92 -16.53 14.45
C ALA A 97 9.04 -16.71 15.99
N THR A 98 7.91 -16.94 16.67
CA THR A 98 7.79 -17.13 18.11
C THR A 98 7.23 -18.51 18.50
N GLY A 99 7.08 -19.43 17.53
CA GLY A 99 6.71 -20.83 17.76
C GLY A 99 7.89 -21.77 17.58
#